data_AF-A0A699YNJ1-F1
#
_entry.id   AF-A0A699YNJ1-F1
#
_cell.length_a   1.000
_cell.length_b   1.000
_cell.length_c   1.000
_cell.angle_alpha   90.00
_cell.angle_beta   90.00
_cell.angle_gamma   90.00
#
_symmetry.space_group_name_H-M   'P 1'
#
loop_
_entity.id
_entity.type
_entity.pdbx_description
1 polymer ?
#
loop_
_entity_poly.entity_id
_entity_poly.type
_entity_poly.pdbx_seq_one_letter_code
_entity_poly.pdbx_strand_id
1 'polypeptide(L)'
;MRLEAAERRLLRLLEAALNVSEYTDKVDVLVWRHKTVRIHTQIKDICAILSGLVVAQDYRKGQELVRDREFAANADFFQAVFEVGRRYKIMNPDKMRSEYGKLMYLLMDSADPAVQ
;
A
#
# COMPACT_ATOMS: atom_id res chain seq x y z
N MET A 1 -14.55 7.35 16.11
CA MET A 1 -15.51 6.56 15.29
C MET A 1 -14.98 5.12 15.25
N ARG A 2 -15.84 4.10 15.38
CA ARG A 2 -15.38 2.70 15.41
C ARG A 2 -15.36 2.16 13.97
N LEU A 3 -14.25 1.56 13.54
CA LEU A 3 -14.18 0.92 12.22
C LEU A 3 -15.19 -0.22 12.09
N GLU A 4 -15.79 -0.38 10.92
CA GLU A 4 -16.65 -1.50 10.57
C GLU A 4 -15.87 -2.80 10.33
N ALA A 5 -16.55 -3.94 10.26
CA ALA A 5 -15.90 -5.23 10.05
C ALA A 5 -15.12 -5.29 8.72
N ALA A 6 -15.66 -4.69 7.66
CA ALA A 6 -15.01 -4.59 6.36
C ALA A 6 -13.77 -3.68 6.41
N GLU A 7 -13.86 -2.52 7.07
CA GLU A 7 -12.73 -1.61 7.20
C GLU A 7 -11.60 -2.21 8.05
N ARG A 8 -11.91 -2.95 9.12
CA ARG A 8 -10.89 -3.68 9.90
C ARG A 8 -10.15 -4.72 9.05
N ARG A 9 -10.81 -5.28 8.05
CA ARG A 9 -10.22 -6.25 7.12
C ARG A 9 -9.24 -5.56 6.17
N LEU A 10 -9.62 -4.41 5.62
CA LEU A 10 -8.73 -3.58 4.79
C LEU A 10 -7.54 -3.05 5.59
N LEU A 11 -7.76 -2.62 6.83
CA LEU A 11 -6.68 -2.16 7.72
C LEU A 11 -5.65 -3.26 7.97
N ARG A 12 -6.08 -4.48 8.31
CA ARG A 12 -5.17 -5.62 8.50
C ARG A 12 -4.37 -5.95 7.24
N LEU A 13 -5.01 -5.83 6.08
CA LEU A 13 -4.36 -6.09 4.80
C LEU A 13 -3.28 -5.03 4.51
N LEU A 14 -3.58 -3.75 4.79
CA LEU A 14 -2.60 -2.67 4.70
C LEU A 14 -1.44 -2.86 5.67
N GLU A 15 -1.71 -3.14 6.95
CA GLU A 15 -0.68 -3.36 7.97
C GLU A 15 0.22 -4.54 7.60
N ALA A 16 -0.36 -5.65 7.12
CA ALA A 16 0.41 -6.81 6.67
C ALA A 16 1.29 -6.47 5.46
N ALA A 17 0.76 -5.76 4.46
CA ALA A 17 1.52 -5.37 3.28
C ALA A 17 2.67 -4.42 3.63
N LEU A 18 2.42 -3.42 4.48
CA LEU A 18 3.45 -2.48 4.94
C LEU A 18 4.52 -3.16 5.80
N ASN A 19 4.14 -4.13 6.63
CA ASN A 19 5.07 -4.88 7.48
C ASN A 19 6.02 -5.75 6.64
N VAL A 20 5.49 -6.48 5.65
CA VAL A 20 6.30 -7.33 4.75
C VAL A 20 7.10 -6.50 3.73
N SER A 21 6.65 -5.29 3.40
CA SER A 21 7.39 -4.43 2.47
C SER A 21 8.64 -3.82 3.11
N GLU A 22 9.73 -3.77 2.35
CA GLU A 22 10.99 -3.12 2.74
C GLU A 22 11.15 -1.77 2.03
N TYR A 23 10.06 -1.01 1.87
CA TYR A 23 10.01 0.18 1.01
C TYR A 23 11.13 1.18 1.31
N THR A 24 11.18 1.67 2.54
CA THR A 24 12.19 2.66 2.99
C THR A 24 13.59 2.10 2.84
N ASP A 25 13.78 0.83 3.24
CA ASP A 25 15.08 0.17 3.18
C ASP A 25 15.57 -0.06 1.75
N LYS A 26 14.69 -0.09 0.74
CA LYS A 26 15.07 -0.25 -0.67
C LYS A 26 15.17 1.08 -1.42
N VAL A 27 14.37 2.07 -1.05
CA VAL A 27 14.38 3.39 -1.69
C VAL A 27 15.57 4.23 -1.19
N ASP A 28 15.86 4.19 0.11
CA ASP A 28 16.84 5.06 0.78
C ASP A 28 18.28 4.52 0.80
N VAL A 29 18.60 3.53 -0.05
CA VAL A 29 19.97 3.03 -0.20
C VAL A 29 20.74 3.87 -1.21
N LEU A 30 22.00 4.16 -0.87
CA LEU A 30 23.01 4.69 -1.78
C LEU A 30 23.42 3.60 -2.79
N VAL A 31 22.76 3.58 -3.94
CA VAL A 31 23.07 2.69 -5.06
C VAL A 31 23.25 3.51 -6.33
N TRP A 32 24.07 3.02 -7.26
CA TRP A 32 24.32 3.66 -8.56
C TRP A 32 23.08 3.73 -9.49
N ARG A 33 21.98 3.04 -9.15
CA ARG A 33 20.71 3.12 -9.89
C ARG A 33 19.93 4.40 -9.56
N HIS A 34 19.12 4.88 -10.50
CA HIS A 34 18.23 6.02 -10.27
C HIS A 34 17.16 5.73 -9.21
N LYS A 35 16.94 6.67 -8.29
CA LYS A 35 15.96 6.57 -7.19
C LYS A 35 14.53 6.35 -7.71
N THR A 36 14.13 7.07 -8.75
CA THR A 36 12.82 6.98 -9.41
C THR A 36 12.46 5.56 -9.85
N VAL A 37 13.40 4.84 -10.47
CA VAL A 37 13.17 3.45 -10.92
C VAL A 37 12.93 2.51 -9.74
N ARG A 38 13.61 2.74 -8.61
CA ARG A 38 13.42 1.96 -7.38
C ARG A 38 12.06 2.22 -6.76
N ILE A 39 11.67 3.49 -6.66
CA ILE A 39 10.35 3.91 -6.17
C ILE A 39 9.26 3.20 -6.97
N HIS A 40 9.30 3.29 -8.30
CA HIS A 40 8.30 2.67 -9.16
C HIS A 40 8.24 1.14 -8.99
N THR A 41 9.40 0.49 -8.86
CA THR A 41 9.45 -0.96 -8.56
C THR A 41 8.80 -1.27 -7.20
N GLN A 42 9.11 -0.49 -6.15
CA GLN A 42 8.59 -0.73 -4.81
C GLN A 42 7.10 -0.42 -4.66
N ILE A 43 6.59 0.60 -5.35
CA ILE A 43 5.15 0.87 -5.42
C ILE A 43 4.44 -0.33 -6.05
N LYS A 44 4.95 -0.86 -7.17
CA LYS A 44 4.40 -2.06 -7.82
C LYS A 44 4.45 -3.29 -6.92
N ASP A 45 5.56 -3.49 -6.18
CA ASP A 45 5.70 -4.60 -5.23
C ASP A 45 4.61 -4.53 -4.15
N ILE A 46 4.38 -3.36 -3.55
CA ILE A 46 3.36 -3.18 -2.51
C ILE A 46 1.95 -3.39 -3.07
N CYS A 47 1.65 -2.82 -4.24
CA CYS A 47 0.36 -3.06 -4.89
C CYS A 47 0.14 -4.54 -5.25
N ALA A 48 1.20 -5.27 -5.63
CA ALA A 48 1.15 -6.70 -5.86
C ALA A 48 0.90 -7.50 -4.57
N ILE A 49 1.56 -7.15 -3.45
CA ILE A 49 1.32 -7.76 -2.13
C ILE A 49 -0.14 -7.53 -1.71
N LEU A 50 -0.64 -6.31 -1.82
CA LEU A 50 -2.03 -5.98 -1.51
C LEU A 50 -3.01 -6.83 -2.34
N SER A 51 -2.78 -6.94 -3.65
CA SER A 51 -3.62 -7.74 -4.56
C SER A 51 -3.57 -9.23 -4.23
N GLY A 52 -2.39 -9.78 -3.93
CA GLY A 52 -2.23 -11.18 -3.52
C GLY A 52 -2.91 -11.50 -2.19
N LEU A 53 -2.86 -10.59 -1.22
CA LEU A 53 -3.56 -10.74 0.06
C LEU A 53 -5.09 -10.69 -0.12
N VAL A 54 -5.60 -9.92 -1.10
CA VAL A 54 -7.03 -9.96 -1.45
C VAL A 54 -7.42 -11.31 -2.04
N VAL A 55 -6.64 -11.86 -2.99
CA VAL A 55 -6.91 -13.20 -3.57
C VAL A 55 -6.98 -14.27 -2.48
N ALA A 56 -6.07 -14.23 -1.51
CA ALA A 56 -6.04 -15.18 -0.40
C ALA A 56 -7.29 -15.09 0.51
N GLN A 57 -7.98 -13.95 0.50
CA GLN A 57 -9.11 -13.67 1.37
C GLN A 57 -10.48 -13.78 0.65
N ASP A 58 -10.52 -13.43 -0.63
CA ASP A 58 -11.67 -13.51 -1.53
C ASP A 58 -11.15 -13.80 -2.94
N TYR A 59 -11.18 -15.08 -3.31
CA TYR A 59 -10.61 -15.56 -4.57
C TYR A 59 -11.23 -14.88 -5.80
N ARG A 60 -12.53 -14.59 -5.76
CA ARG A 60 -13.26 -14.04 -6.91
C ARG A 60 -12.91 -12.57 -7.13
N LYS A 61 -12.97 -11.77 -6.05
CA LYS A 61 -12.51 -10.36 -6.10
C LYS A 61 -11.03 -10.25 -6.42
N GLY A 62 -10.21 -11.13 -5.86
CA GLY A 62 -8.77 -11.12 -6.12
C GLY A 62 -8.43 -11.47 -7.56
N GLN A 63 -9.13 -12.43 -8.17
CA GLN A 63 -9.00 -12.74 -9.59
C GLN A 63 -9.31 -11.51 -10.44
N GLU A 64 -10.40 -10.80 -10.17
CA GLU A 64 -10.76 -9.56 -10.88
C GLU A 64 -9.68 -8.47 -10.73
N LEU A 65 -9.13 -8.29 -9.52
CA LEU A 65 -8.05 -7.36 -9.23
C LEU A 65 -6.74 -7.70 -9.96
N VAL A 66 -6.43 -8.99 -10.15
CA VAL A 66 -5.14 -9.47 -10.67
C VAL A 66 -5.18 -9.75 -12.18
N ARG A 67 -6.35 -10.04 -12.75
CA ARG A 67 -6.51 -10.56 -14.13
C ARG A 67 -5.80 -9.69 -15.17
N ASP A 68 -5.97 -8.38 -15.09
CA ASP A 68 -5.48 -7.46 -16.11
C ASP A 68 -4.16 -6.79 -15.68
N ARG A 69 -3.66 -7.09 -14.45
CA ARG A 69 -2.51 -6.40 -13.79
C ARG A 69 -2.57 -4.87 -13.89
N GLU A 70 -3.77 -4.34 -14.09
CA GLU A 70 -4.00 -2.95 -14.41
C GLU A 70 -4.30 -2.24 -13.10
N PHE A 71 -3.26 -1.61 -12.54
CA PHE A 71 -3.37 -0.90 -11.26
C PHE A 71 -4.40 0.25 -11.33
N ALA A 72 -4.57 0.86 -12.51
CA ALA A 72 -5.52 1.93 -12.76
C ALA A 72 -6.98 1.46 -12.59
N ALA A 73 -7.33 0.28 -13.10
CA ALA A 73 -8.67 -0.30 -12.94
C ALA A 73 -9.03 -0.59 -11.47
N ASN A 74 -8.02 -0.64 -10.60
CA ASN A 74 -8.15 -0.94 -9.18
C ASN A 74 -7.91 0.28 -8.27
N ALA A 75 -7.88 1.50 -8.84
CA ALA A 75 -7.60 2.73 -8.10
C ALA A 75 -8.53 2.91 -6.88
N ASP A 76 -9.83 2.66 -7.04
CA ASP A 76 -10.82 2.76 -5.95
C ASP A 76 -10.51 1.83 -4.79
N PHE A 77 -10.02 0.62 -5.09
CA PHE A 77 -9.61 -0.34 -4.06
C PHE A 77 -8.39 0.18 -3.29
N PHE A 78 -7.34 0.61 -3.98
CA PHE A 78 -6.14 1.15 -3.33
C PHE A 78 -6.47 2.40 -2.51
N GLN A 79 -7.30 3.28 -3.04
CA GLN A 79 -7.79 4.45 -2.33
C GLN A 79 -8.51 4.05 -1.03
N ALA A 80 -9.43 3.10 -1.08
CA ALA A 80 -10.15 2.63 0.11
C ALA A 80 -9.21 2.04 1.18
N VAL A 81 -8.20 1.28 0.75
CA VAL A 81 -7.18 0.71 1.65
C VAL A 81 -6.39 1.82 2.34
N PHE A 82 -5.83 2.77 1.60
CA PHE A 82 -5.01 3.85 2.16
C PHE A 82 -5.83 4.81 3.02
N GLU A 83 -7.06 5.11 2.63
CA GLU A 83 -7.97 6.00 3.37
C GLU A 83 -8.40 5.39 4.71
N VAL A 84 -8.61 4.08 4.78
CA VAL A 84 -8.83 3.37 6.06
C VAL A 84 -7.61 3.50 6.97
N GLY A 85 -6.40 3.34 6.43
CA GLY A 85 -5.14 3.54 7.17
C GLY A 85 -5.03 4.96 7.75
N ARG A 86 -5.30 5.98 6.93
CA ARG A 86 -5.31 7.40 7.33
C ARG A 86 -6.31 7.67 8.46
N ARG A 87 -7.57 7.26 8.29
CA ARG A 87 -8.60 7.46 9.33
C ARG A 87 -8.26 6.73 10.62
N TYR A 88 -7.78 5.49 10.53
CA TYR A 88 -7.39 4.72 11.71
C TYR A 88 -6.24 5.39 12.47
N LYS A 89 -5.21 5.89 11.78
CA LYS A 89 -4.10 6.61 12.40
C LYS A 89 -4.55 7.89 13.09
N ILE A 90 -5.42 8.70 12.46
CA ILE A 90 -5.97 9.92 13.06
C ILE A 90 -6.72 9.60 14.36
N MET A 91 -7.50 8.53 14.36
CA MET A 91 -8.27 8.14 15.56
C MET A 91 -7.41 7.44 16.63
N ASN A 92 -6.25 6.89 16.26
CA ASN A 92 -5.38 6.14 17.16
C ASN A 92 -3.91 6.58 16.98
N PRO A 93 -3.53 7.78 17.45
CA PRO A 93 -2.21 8.36 17.19
C PRO A 93 -1.04 7.47 17.62
N ASP A 94 -1.22 6.68 18.68
CA ASP A 94 -0.20 5.77 19.22
C ASP A 94 -0.01 4.47 18.42
N LYS A 95 -0.89 4.17 17.47
CA LYS A 95 -0.83 2.96 16.62
C LYS A 95 -0.10 3.24 15.30
N MET A 96 0.31 2.17 14.61
CA MET A 96 1.02 2.24 13.32
C MET A 96 2.24 3.18 13.33
N ARG A 97 3.08 3.13 14.38
CA ARG A 97 4.20 4.09 14.53
C ARG A 97 5.19 4.00 13.36
N SER A 98 5.56 2.78 12.97
CA SER A 98 6.47 2.48 11.86
C SER A 98 5.75 2.43 10.51
N GLU A 99 4.62 1.72 10.47
CA GLU A 99 3.92 1.36 9.24
C GLU A 99 3.33 2.60 8.58
N TYR A 100 2.77 3.53 9.37
CA TYR A 100 2.19 4.75 8.82
C TYR A 100 3.25 5.69 8.24
N GLY A 101 4.44 5.75 8.83
CA GLY A 101 5.55 6.52 8.26
C GLY A 101 5.96 5.97 6.89
N LYS A 102 6.08 4.65 6.77
CA LYS A 102 6.35 3.96 5.50
C LYS A 102 5.27 4.24 4.45
N LEU A 103 4.00 4.18 4.84
CA LEU A 103 2.88 4.55 3.97
C LEU A 103 2.98 5.99 3.48
N MET A 104 3.33 6.93 4.36
CA MET A 104 3.46 8.33 3.98
C MET A 104 4.60 8.55 2.99
N TYR A 105 5.77 7.95 3.21
CA TYR A 105 6.87 8.03 2.25
C TYR A 105 6.47 7.49 0.88
N LEU A 106 5.79 6.34 0.86
CA LEU A 106 5.27 5.75 -0.38
C LEU A 106 4.31 6.69 -1.12
N LEU A 107 3.36 7.32 -0.41
CA LEU A 107 2.37 8.20 -1.02
C LEU A 107 2.96 9.55 -1.46
N MET A 108 3.98 10.05 -0.76
CA MET A 108 4.70 11.25 -1.17
C MET A 108 5.49 10.99 -2.45
N ASP A 109 6.23 9.88 -2.48
CA ASP A 109 7.02 9.48 -3.65
C ASP A 109 6.12 9.16 -4.86
N SER A 110 4.92 8.60 -4.66
CA SER A 110 3.98 8.33 -5.76
C SER A 110 3.32 9.59 -6.33
N ALA A 111 3.35 10.70 -5.58
CA ALA A 111 2.87 12.00 -6.03
C ALA A 111 3.96 12.85 -6.71
N ASP A 112 5.22 12.39 -6.72
CA ASP A 112 6.31 13.08 -7.40
C ASP A 112 6.10 13.01 -8.93
N PRO A 113 6.04 14.14 -9.66
CA PRO A 113 5.90 14.15 -11.11
C PRO A 113 6.97 13.36 -11.87
N ALA A 114 8.16 13.19 -11.28
CA ALA A 114 9.21 12.37 -11.89
C ALA A 114 8.92 10.86 -11.81
N VAL A 115 7.98 10.44 -10.96
CA VAL A 115 7.59 9.05 -10.71
C VAL A 115 6.30 8.65 -11.44
N GLN A 116 5.42 9.61 -11.72
CA GLN A 116 4.11 9.41 -12.39
C GLN A 116 4.22 8.96 -13.85
#